data_AF-A0A368HEP3-F1
#
_entry.id   AF-A0A368HEP3-F1
#
_cell.length_a   1.000
_cell.length_b   1.000
_cell.length_c   1.000
_cell.angle_alpha   90.00
_cell.angle_beta   90.00
_cell.angle_gamma   90.00
#
_symmetry.space_group_name_H-M   'P 1'
#
loop_
_entity.id
_entity.type
_entity.pdbx_description
1 polymer ?
#
loop_
_entity_poly.entity_id
_entity_poly.type
_entity_poly.pdbx_seq_one_letter_code
_entity_poly.pdbx_strand_id
1 'polypeptide(L)'
;MTIDHDMDTIRRQNSMATSRVNDPHFARALAAFTLSFRDIQSTTQNKRPNALSLSALANALSALRVHFHRDPPRPLWDRLADFTAAWPGLPPRSPSPIPVRVSAQVFEAFCQDMERPLAEYRATGVLANVWVVAGLGRDERRNAQVLAWFLDNHGNHGQDSLVLRTLLESLEGRLPAGFPRSSHFQRGYKTYVESCPDGDMTNRVDIEITSDDAFVFLELKIGAPERAGQLDRYYQLAKRRANGQAVGVLYITPGGKRREPVRSEERAHIVEISWADVAKALRRSATVLLVDHPVRHYLNQFATHINAL
;
A
#
# COMPACT_ATOMS: atom_id res chain seq x y z
N MET A 1 13.61 47.75 -8.67
CA MET A 1 14.17 46.93 -7.57
C MET A 1 13.06 46.16 -6.88
N THR A 2 12.22 45.45 -7.65
CA THR A 2 10.90 44.98 -7.18
C THR A 2 10.57 43.56 -7.65
N ILE A 3 11.50 42.90 -8.36
CA ILE A 3 11.30 41.56 -8.93
C ILE A 3 11.94 40.47 -8.04
N ASP A 4 13.00 40.79 -7.28
CA ASP A 4 13.67 39.83 -6.39
C ASP A 4 12.87 39.48 -5.12
N HIS A 5 12.03 40.39 -4.62
CA HIS A 5 11.27 40.15 -3.38
C HIS A 5 10.11 39.15 -3.58
N ASP A 6 9.55 39.08 -4.80
CA ASP A 6 8.48 38.15 -5.16
C ASP A 6 9.01 36.73 -5.38
N MET A 7 10.19 36.60 -6.00
CA MET A 7 10.81 35.30 -6.25
C MET A 7 11.22 34.56 -4.96
N ASP A 8 11.71 35.29 -3.95
CA ASP A 8 12.05 34.71 -2.65
C ASP A 8 10.81 34.36 -1.81
N THR A 9 9.72 35.13 -1.96
CA THR A 9 8.44 34.84 -1.30
C THR A 9 7.77 33.61 -1.92
N ILE A 10 7.79 33.50 -3.25
CA ILE A 10 7.30 32.32 -3.99
C ILE A 10 8.17 31.09 -3.67
N ARG A 11 9.50 31.22 -3.59
CA ARG A 11 10.39 30.12 -3.18
C ARG A 11 10.16 29.67 -1.74
N ARG A 12 9.94 30.59 -0.80
CA ARG A 12 9.63 30.26 0.61
C ARG A 12 8.25 29.60 0.75
N GLN A 13 7.24 30.08 0.02
CA GLN A 13 5.92 29.46 0.00
C GLN A 13 5.96 28.07 -0.64
N ASN A 14 6.66 27.92 -1.77
CA ASN A 14 6.84 26.61 -2.42
C ASN A 14 7.68 25.66 -1.55
N SER A 15 8.69 26.15 -0.82
CA SER A 15 9.49 25.35 0.11
C SER A 15 8.71 24.91 1.35
N MET A 16 7.82 25.76 1.89
CA MET A 16 6.93 25.37 2.99
C MET A 16 5.81 24.44 2.51
N ALA A 17 5.31 24.61 1.29
CA ALA A 17 4.32 23.72 0.69
C ALA A 17 4.92 22.35 0.41
N THR A 18 6.11 22.26 -0.21
CA THR A 18 6.79 20.98 -0.46
C THR A 18 7.23 20.28 0.83
N SER A 19 7.66 21.01 1.86
CA SER A 19 7.97 20.40 3.17
C SER A 19 6.74 19.82 3.87
N ARG A 20 5.53 20.34 3.58
CA ARG A 20 4.26 19.90 4.19
C ARG A 20 3.52 18.86 3.35
N VAL A 21 3.67 18.86 2.03
CA VAL A 21 3.21 17.79 1.10
C VAL A 21 3.84 16.45 1.44
N ASN A 22 5.05 16.53 1.96
CA ASN A 22 5.86 15.45 2.46
C ASN A 22 5.31 14.85 3.79
N ASP A 23 4.49 15.56 4.56
CA ASP A 23 3.94 14.98 5.79
C ASP A 23 3.09 13.70 5.49
N PRO A 24 3.46 12.51 6.01
CA PRO A 24 2.75 11.26 5.76
C PRO A 24 1.30 11.26 6.23
N HIS A 25 0.99 12.09 7.23
CA HIS A 25 -0.34 12.26 7.78
C HIS A 25 -1.17 13.19 6.87
N PHE A 26 -0.54 14.23 6.30
CA PHE A 26 -1.14 15.10 5.28
C PHE A 26 -1.54 14.33 4.02
N ALA A 27 -0.66 13.48 3.49
CA ALA A 27 -0.96 12.69 2.28
C ALA A 27 -2.14 11.73 2.47
N ARG A 28 -2.29 11.14 3.67
CA ARG A 28 -3.42 10.24 4.00
C ARG A 28 -4.74 10.99 4.15
N ALA A 29 -4.72 12.17 4.80
CA ALA A 29 -5.90 13.02 4.95
C ALA A 29 -6.45 13.45 3.59
N LEU A 30 -5.56 13.87 2.70
CA LEU A 30 -5.91 14.39 1.39
C LEU A 30 -6.33 13.28 0.42
N ALA A 31 -5.71 12.11 0.49
CA ALA A 31 -6.16 10.92 -0.25
C ALA A 31 -7.56 10.45 0.20
N ALA A 32 -7.84 10.43 1.51
CA ALA A 32 -9.16 10.08 2.05
C ALA A 32 -10.24 11.10 1.63
N PHE A 33 -9.89 12.39 1.63
CA PHE A 33 -10.77 13.46 1.17
C PHE A 33 -11.05 13.36 -0.35
N THR A 34 -10.01 13.14 -1.16
CA THR A 34 -10.12 13.05 -2.63
C THR A 34 -10.90 11.82 -3.09
N LEU A 35 -10.73 10.66 -2.43
CA LEU A 35 -11.51 9.45 -2.71
C LEU A 35 -12.99 9.66 -2.37
N SER A 36 -13.27 10.24 -1.20
CA SER A 36 -14.65 10.56 -0.78
C SER A 36 -15.31 11.58 -1.72
N PHE A 37 -14.57 12.57 -2.21
CA PHE A 37 -15.09 13.59 -3.12
C PHE A 37 -15.40 13.02 -4.52
N ARG A 38 -14.57 12.10 -5.03
CA ARG A 38 -14.83 11.38 -6.30
C ARG A 38 -16.06 10.48 -6.22
N ASP A 39 -16.26 9.79 -5.10
CA ASP A 39 -17.45 8.93 -4.90
C ASP A 39 -18.74 9.75 -4.80
N ILE A 40 -18.68 10.97 -4.27
CA ILE A 40 -19.80 11.92 -4.23
C ILE A 40 -20.09 12.50 -5.62
N GLN A 41 -19.06 12.80 -6.41
CA GLN A 41 -19.24 13.29 -7.79
C GLN A 41 -19.75 12.20 -8.74
N SER A 42 -19.35 10.94 -8.57
CA SER A 42 -19.83 9.83 -9.40
C SER A 42 -21.27 9.41 -9.08
N THR A 43 -21.68 9.45 -7.80
CA THR A 43 -23.08 9.20 -7.39
C THR A 43 -24.03 10.35 -7.72
N THR A 44 -23.54 11.58 -7.89
CA THR A 44 -24.39 12.70 -8.33
C THR A 44 -24.68 12.68 -9.84
N GLN A 45 -23.86 12.01 -10.65
CA GLN A 45 -24.14 11.79 -12.08
C GLN A 45 -25.04 10.59 -12.39
N ASN A 46 -25.20 9.62 -11.48
CA ASN A 46 -26.17 8.53 -11.65
C ASN A 46 -26.63 7.93 -10.30
N LYS A 47 -27.85 8.30 -9.89
CA LYS A 47 -28.65 7.80 -8.74
C LYS A 47 -28.14 8.12 -7.33
N ARG A 48 -29.12 8.37 -6.44
CA ARG A 48 -29.01 8.82 -5.04
C ARG A 48 -27.82 8.16 -4.30
N PRO A 49 -27.00 8.95 -3.57
CA PRO A 49 -25.84 8.46 -2.84
C PRO A 49 -26.23 7.40 -1.80
N ASN A 50 -25.47 6.31 -1.76
CA ASN A 50 -25.69 5.16 -0.88
C ASN A 50 -25.46 5.59 0.58
N ALA A 51 -26.28 5.10 1.53
CA ALA A 51 -26.21 5.50 2.94
C ALA A 51 -24.82 5.34 3.60
N LEU A 52 -24.03 4.35 3.15
CA LEU A 52 -22.65 4.12 3.61
C LEU A 52 -21.70 5.28 3.23
N SER A 53 -21.82 5.83 2.01
CA SER A 53 -20.99 6.94 1.53
C SER A 53 -21.28 8.25 2.29
N LEU A 54 -22.56 8.50 2.57
CA LEU A 54 -23.01 9.64 3.35
C LEU A 54 -22.59 9.51 4.83
N SER A 55 -22.62 8.30 5.40
CA SER A 55 -22.17 8.08 6.78
C SER A 55 -20.67 8.25 6.95
N ALA A 56 -19.86 7.81 5.98
CA ALA A 56 -18.41 7.99 6.01
C ALA A 56 -18.03 9.48 5.88
N LEU A 57 -18.68 10.18 4.95
CA LEU A 57 -18.53 11.63 4.80
C LEU A 57 -19.01 12.38 6.05
N ALA A 58 -20.18 12.02 6.60
CA ALA A 58 -20.72 12.65 7.80
C ALA A 58 -19.85 12.39 9.04
N ASN A 59 -19.22 11.21 9.13
CA ASN A 59 -18.27 10.89 10.20
C ASN A 59 -16.97 11.69 10.03
N ALA A 60 -16.44 11.79 8.81
CA ALA A 60 -15.27 12.62 8.51
C ALA A 60 -15.54 14.11 8.83
N LEU A 61 -16.68 14.64 8.38
CA LEU A 61 -17.11 16.02 8.61
C LEU A 61 -17.45 16.29 10.09
N SER A 62 -18.05 15.33 10.80
CA SER A 62 -18.34 15.46 12.25
C SER A 62 -17.08 15.44 13.10
N ALA A 63 -16.06 14.69 12.66
CA ALA A 63 -14.80 14.62 13.36
C ALA A 63 -13.92 15.86 13.08
N LEU A 64 -13.96 16.38 11.85
CA LEU A 64 -13.51 17.74 11.51
C LEU A 64 -14.18 18.79 12.41
N ARG A 65 -15.51 18.75 12.58
CA ARG A 65 -16.24 19.75 13.38
C ARG A 65 -15.76 19.88 14.83
N VAL A 66 -15.39 18.78 15.47
CA VAL A 66 -15.02 18.76 16.90
C VAL A 66 -13.64 19.36 17.14
N HIS A 67 -12.73 19.18 16.20
CA HIS A 67 -11.36 19.66 16.32
C HIS A 67 -11.24 21.16 15.97
N PHE A 68 -12.15 21.68 15.14
CA PHE A 68 -12.10 23.05 14.64
C PHE A 68 -12.85 24.08 15.49
N HIS A 69 -13.60 23.65 16.52
CA HIS A 69 -14.50 24.52 17.31
C HIS A 69 -13.95 24.98 18.67
N ARG A 70 -12.64 24.83 18.96
CA ARG A 70 -12.11 25.23 20.28
C ARG A 70 -10.93 26.21 20.32
N ASP A 71 -10.42 26.72 19.21
CA ASP A 71 -9.30 27.70 19.27
C ASP A 71 -9.40 28.83 18.22
N PRO A 72 -8.84 30.04 18.52
CA PRO A 72 -8.74 31.20 17.62
C PRO A 72 -7.75 30.90 16.45
N PRO A 73 -7.52 31.82 15.47
CA PRO A 73 -7.33 31.46 14.07
C PRO A 73 -5.94 30.87 13.81
N ARG A 74 -5.79 29.58 14.10
CA ARG A 74 -4.74 28.78 13.49
C ARG A 74 -5.17 28.44 12.07
N PRO A 75 -4.25 28.51 11.10
CA PRO A 75 -4.48 28.01 9.75
C PRO A 75 -5.22 26.67 9.79
N LEU A 76 -6.22 26.51 8.92
CA LEU A 76 -7.01 25.28 8.81
C LEU A 76 -6.12 24.02 8.76
N TRP A 77 -4.91 24.16 8.20
CA TRP A 77 -3.89 23.14 8.06
C TRP A 77 -3.33 22.60 9.35
N ASP A 78 -3.06 23.45 10.34
CA ASP A 78 -2.50 23.02 11.61
C ASP A 78 -3.53 22.15 12.36
N ARG A 79 -4.80 22.54 12.27
CA ARG A 79 -5.93 21.80 12.85
C ARG A 79 -6.23 20.48 12.10
N LEU A 80 -6.00 20.41 10.79
CA LEU A 80 -6.14 19.18 10.01
C LEU A 80 -5.02 18.19 10.35
N ALA A 81 -3.79 18.67 10.51
CA ALA A 81 -2.65 17.87 10.90
C ALA A 81 -2.84 17.24 12.29
N ASP A 82 -3.20 18.06 13.28
CA ASP A 82 -3.49 17.61 14.65
C ASP A 82 -4.61 16.56 14.70
N PHE A 83 -5.68 16.76 13.92
CA PHE A 83 -6.76 15.80 13.78
C PHE A 83 -6.28 14.45 13.22
N THR A 84 -5.50 14.47 12.16
CA THR A 84 -4.99 13.23 11.53
C THR A 84 -3.97 12.48 12.38
N ALA A 85 -3.19 13.19 13.19
CA ALA A 85 -2.30 12.59 14.18
C ALA A 85 -3.08 11.86 15.29
N ALA A 86 -4.21 12.45 15.74
CA ALA A 86 -5.06 11.88 16.79
C ALA A 86 -6.01 10.77 16.30
N TRP A 87 -6.33 10.73 15.00
CA TRP A 87 -7.34 9.85 14.40
C TRP A 87 -7.26 8.36 14.77
N PRO A 88 -6.08 7.69 14.78
CA PRO A 88 -6.00 6.26 15.06
C PRO A 88 -6.44 5.85 16.48
N GLY A 89 -6.49 6.80 17.41
CA GLY A 89 -6.81 6.56 18.83
C GLY A 89 -8.17 7.11 19.27
N LEU A 90 -8.97 7.69 18.37
CA LEU A 90 -10.27 8.23 18.74
C LEU A 90 -11.26 7.08 19.00
N PRO A 91 -11.84 6.97 20.21
CA PRO A 91 -12.84 5.95 20.48
C PRO A 91 -14.05 6.17 19.55
N PRO A 92 -14.73 5.11 19.11
CA PRO A 92 -15.98 5.24 18.38
C PRO A 92 -16.96 6.04 19.24
N ARG A 93 -17.28 7.26 18.81
CA ARG A 93 -18.26 8.08 19.51
C ARG A 93 -19.64 7.49 19.27
N SER A 94 -20.41 7.31 20.35
CA SER A 94 -21.84 7.11 20.25
C SER A 94 -22.44 8.23 19.40
N PRO A 95 -23.35 7.92 18.46
CA PRO A 95 -23.95 8.93 17.59
C PRO A 95 -24.56 10.02 18.48
N SER A 96 -24.14 11.26 18.27
CA SER A 96 -24.71 12.38 19.00
C SER A 96 -26.19 12.48 18.63
N PRO A 97 -27.11 12.57 19.60
CA PRO A 97 -28.55 12.67 19.31
C PRO A 97 -28.93 13.99 18.61
N ILE A 98 -27.99 14.93 18.49
CA ILE A 98 -28.17 16.21 17.83
C ILE A 98 -27.77 16.06 16.35
N PRO A 99 -28.70 16.23 15.39
CA PRO A 99 -28.35 16.21 13.97
C PRO A 99 -27.33 17.31 13.68
N VAL A 100 -26.17 16.91 13.16
CA VAL A 100 -25.12 17.83 12.71
C VAL A 100 -25.64 18.56 11.49
N ARG A 101 -26.10 19.80 11.68
CA ARG A 101 -26.39 20.70 10.57
C ARG A 101 -25.09 21.35 10.13
N VAL A 102 -24.51 20.84 9.05
CA VAL A 102 -23.47 21.57 8.31
C VAL A 102 -24.19 22.63 7.48
N SER A 103 -23.87 23.90 7.70
CA SER A 103 -24.39 24.97 6.84
C SER A 103 -23.84 24.78 5.43
N ALA A 104 -24.72 24.85 4.42
CA ALA A 104 -24.31 24.78 3.02
C ALA A 104 -23.26 25.84 2.69
N GLN A 105 -23.39 27.05 3.25
CA GLN A 105 -22.43 28.15 3.09
C GLN A 105 -21.07 27.83 3.70
N VAL A 106 -21.05 27.18 4.87
CA VAL A 106 -19.80 26.77 5.53
C VAL A 106 -19.11 25.66 4.73
N PHE A 107 -19.87 24.73 4.16
CA PHE A 107 -19.32 23.69 3.30
C PHE A 107 -18.81 24.25 1.97
N GLU A 108 -19.52 25.20 1.37
CA GLU A 108 -19.10 25.89 0.15
C GLU A 108 -17.80 26.68 0.35
N ALA A 109 -17.72 27.49 1.42
CA ALA A 109 -16.50 28.20 1.79
C ALA A 109 -15.33 27.23 2.03
N PHE A 110 -15.59 26.10 2.70
CA PHE A 110 -14.58 25.05 2.88
C PHE A 110 -14.10 24.44 1.55
N CYS A 111 -15.02 24.16 0.62
CA CYS A 111 -14.65 23.65 -0.70
C CYS A 111 -13.77 24.66 -1.45
N GLN A 112 -14.12 25.94 -1.43
CA GLN A 112 -13.33 27.03 -2.03
C GLN A 112 -11.93 27.14 -1.41
N ASP A 113 -11.83 27.10 -0.08
CA ASP A 113 -10.55 27.12 0.64
C ASP A 113 -9.64 25.92 0.30
N MET A 114 -10.24 24.77 -0.05
CA MET A 114 -9.52 23.55 -0.43
C MET A 114 -9.04 23.54 -1.89
N GLU A 115 -9.57 24.39 -2.78
CA GLU A 115 -9.27 24.34 -4.22
C GLU A 115 -7.79 24.51 -4.51
N ARG A 116 -7.17 25.57 -3.97
CA ARG A 116 -5.76 25.89 -4.21
C ARG A 116 -4.81 24.83 -3.60
N PRO A 117 -4.93 24.42 -2.32
CA PRO A 117 -4.14 23.33 -1.76
C PRO A 117 -4.29 22.01 -2.52
N LEU A 118 -5.50 21.67 -2.97
CA LEU A 118 -5.73 20.48 -3.80
C LEU A 118 -5.04 20.61 -5.17
N ALA A 119 -5.08 21.78 -5.79
CA ALA A 119 -4.39 22.05 -7.06
C ALA A 119 -2.86 21.96 -6.90
N GLU A 120 -2.31 22.57 -5.85
CA GLU A 120 -0.88 22.49 -5.51
C GLU A 120 -0.45 21.05 -5.22
N TYR A 121 -1.27 20.29 -4.48
CA TYR A 121 -1.02 18.87 -4.22
C TYR A 121 -1.09 18.03 -5.50
N ARG A 122 -2.07 18.25 -6.37
CA ARG A 122 -2.18 17.60 -7.68
C ARG A 122 -0.97 17.89 -8.56
N ALA A 123 -0.50 19.14 -8.55
CA ALA A 123 0.66 19.57 -9.33
C ALA A 123 1.97 18.86 -8.92
N THR A 124 2.06 18.37 -7.68
CA THR A 124 3.22 17.56 -7.25
C THR A 124 3.28 16.17 -7.89
N GLY A 125 2.19 15.71 -8.53
CA GLY A 125 2.12 14.38 -9.13
C GLY A 125 1.96 13.24 -8.13
N VAL A 126 1.91 13.51 -6.82
CA VAL A 126 1.78 12.49 -5.76
C VAL A 126 0.50 11.63 -5.88
N LEU A 127 -0.54 12.19 -6.51
CA LEU A 127 -1.80 11.49 -6.80
C LEU A 127 -1.75 10.61 -8.06
N ALA A 128 -0.72 10.77 -8.90
CA ALA A 128 -0.51 9.87 -10.01
C ALA A 128 -0.15 8.48 -9.46
N ASN A 129 -0.61 7.42 -10.12
CA ASN A 129 -0.18 6.06 -9.84
C ASN A 129 0.37 5.47 -11.14
N VAL A 130 1.69 5.40 -11.23
CA VAL A 130 2.37 4.98 -12.47
C VAL A 130 2.01 3.54 -12.85
N TRP A 131 1.66 2.69 -11.88
CA TRP A 131 1.27 1.30 -12.11
C TRP A 131 -0.11 1.16 -12.74
N VAL A 132 -1.04 2.05 -12.35
CA VAL A 132 -2.36 2.14 -12.99
C VAL A 132 -2.21 2.62 -14.43
N VAL A 133 -1.40 3.66 -14.66
CA VAL A 133 -1.14 4.21 -15.99
C VAL A 133 -0.42 3.20 -16.89
N ALA A 134 0.53 2.43 -16.35
CA ALA A 134 1.21 1.34 -17.06
C ALA A 134 0.29 0.15 -17.37
N GLY A 135 -0.95 0.16 -16.89
CA GLY A 135 -1.93 -0.87 -17.18
C GLY A 135 -1.62 -2.22 -16.55
N LEU A 136 -1.12 -2.24 -15.31
CA LEU A 136 -0.98 -3.51 -14.55
C LEU A 136 -2.34 -4.20 -14.40
N GLY A 137 -3.38 -3.45 -14.02
CA GLY A 137 -4.73 -3.96 -13.88
C GLY A 137 -4.77 -5.24 -13.03
N ARG A 138 -5.49 -6.26 -13.52
CA ARG A 138 -5.55 -7.60 -12.91
C ARG A 138 -4.60 -8.60 -13.58
N ASP A 139 -3.62 -8.14 -14.34
CA ASP A 139 -2.63 -9.01 -14.98
C ASP A 139 -1.66 -9.54 -13.92
N GLU A 140 -1.79 -10.83 -13.60
CA GLU A 140 -0.99 -11.52 -12.58
C GLU A 140 0.51 -11.43 -12.89
N ARG A 141 0.92 -11.52 -14.17
CA ARG A 141 2.33 -11.50 -14.57
C ARG A 141 2.94 -10.12 -14.42
N ARG A 142 2.22 -9.07 -14.82
CA ARG A 142 2.70 -7.69 -14.66
C ARG A 142 2.84 -7.32 -13.18
N ASN A 143 1.88 -7.75 -12.35
CA ASN A 143 1.98 -7.57 -10.91
C ASN A 143 3.14 -8.38 -10.30
N ALA A 144 3.39 -9.60 -10.78
CA ALA A 144 4.54 -10.40 -10.36
C ALA A 144 5.87 -9.74 -10.70
N GLN A 145 6.01 -9.17 -11.90
CA GLN A 145 7.22 -8.44 -12.31
C GLN A 145 7.52 -7.25 -11.41
N VAL A 146 6.52 -6.43 -11.09
CA VAL A 146 6.71 -5.27 -10.20
C VAL A 146 6.97 -5.71 -8.76
N LEU A 147 6.29 -6.74 -8.26
CA LEU A 147 6.56 -7.27 -6.93
C LEU A 147 7.98 -7.84 -6.85
N ALA A 148 8.40 -8.65 -7.83
CA ALA A 148 9.75 -9.19 -7.89
C ALA A 148 10.81 -8.09 -7.96
N TRP A 149 10.55 -7.02 -8.72
CA TRP A 149 11.43 -5.86 -8.75
C TRP A 149 11.63 -5.28 -7.35
N PHE A 150 10.56 -5.04 -6.57
CA PHE A 150 10.69 -4.56 -5.18
C PHE A 150 11.34 -5.57 -4.23
N LEU A 151 11.20 -6.85 -4.51
CA LEU A 151 11.79 -7.93 -3.74
C LEU A 151 13.21 -8.27 -4.21
N ASP A 152 13.83 -7.53 -5.12
CA ASP A 152 15.17 -7.85 -5.61
C ASP A 152 16.25 -7.18 -4.74
N ASN A 153 17.13 -7.98 -4.15
CA ASN A 153 18.27 -7.47 -3.38
C ASN A 153 19.18 -6.53 -4.19
N HIS A 154 19.23 -6.73 -5.51
CA HIS A 154 20.05 -5.95 -6.43
C HIS A 154 19.20 -5.08 -7.37
N GLY A 155 17.92 -4.90 -7.03
CA GLY A 155 17.00 -4.08 -7.79
C GLY A 155 17.49 -2.63 -7.85
N ASN A 156 17.31 -1.98 -9.01
CA ASN A 156 17.70 -0.58 -9.18
C ASN A 156 16.86 0.43 -8.37
N HIS A 157 15.93 -0.05 -7.54
CA HIS A 157 15.30 0.75 -6.48
C HIS A 157 16.25 0.98 -5.27
N GLY A 158 17.36 0.25 -5.16
CA GLY A 158 18.41 0.49 -4.15
C GLY A 158 17.96 0.34 -2.70
N GLN A 159 17.08 -0.62 -2.41
CA GLN A 159 16.56 -0.87 -1.05
C GLN A 159 17.05 -2.20 -0.46
N ASP A 160 18.04 -2.83 -1.10
CA ASP A 160 18.62 -4.11 -0.71
C ASP A 160 17.54 -5.14 -0.30
N SER A 161 17.70 -5.76 0.86
CA SER A 161 16.80 -6.75 1.43
C SER A 161 15.57 -6.16 2.14
N LEU A 162 15.41 -4.84 2.21
CA LEU A 162 14.42 -4.17 3.07
C LEU A 162 13.01 -4.71 2.86
N VAL A 163 12.55 -4.77 1.62
CA VAL A 163 11.15 -5.10 1.30
C VAL A 163 10.86 -6.57 1.61
N LEU A 164 11.70 -7.50 1.15
CA LEU A 164 11.56 -8.93 1.43
C LEU A 164 11.61 -9.21 2.94
N ARG A 165 12.57 -8.61 3.64
CA ARG A 165 12.68 -8.77 5.09
C ARG A 165 11.46 -8.23 5.81
N THR A 166 10.99 -7.03 5.45
CA THR A 166 9.78 -6.44 6.04
C THR A 166 8.55 -7.33 5.80
N LEU A 167 8.45 -7.94 4.62
CA LEU A 167 7.39 -8.91 4.32
C LEU A 167 7.49 -10.11 5.25
N LEU A 168 8.62 -10.80 5.32
CA LEU A 168 8.79 -11.99 6.18
C LEU A 168 8.60 -11.67 7.67
N GLU A 169 9.12 -10.55 8.15
CA GLU A 169 8.93 -10.05 9.52
C GLU A 169 7.44 -9.77 9.82
N SER A 170 6.68 -9.27 8.84
CA SER A 170 5.22 -9.07 9.00
C SER A 170 4.42 -10.38 9.05
N LEU A 171 5.06 -11.49 8.65
CA LEU A 171 4.47 -12.83 8.63
C LEU A 171 4.94 -13.71 9.79
N GLU A 172 5.91 -13.29 10.61
CA GLU A 172 6.60 -14.18 11.57
C GLU A 172 5.70 -15.08 12.42
N GLY A 173 4.57 -14.55 12.93
CA GLY A 173 3.60 -15.31 13.72
C GLY A 173 2.74 -16.30 12.94
N ARG A 174 2.79 -16.26 11.60
CA ARG A 174 2.15 -17.19 10.65
C ARG A 174 3.15 -18.15 10.01
N LEU A 175 4.45 -17.85 10.08
CA LEU A 175 5.49 -18.67 9.48
C LEU A 175 5.80 -19.89 10.38
N PRO A 176 5.80 -21.11 9.82
CA PRO A 176 6.16 -22.34 10.55
C PRO A 176 7.67 -22.45 10.81
N ALA A 177 8.08 -23.35 11.72
CA ALA A 177 9.44 -23.42 12.26
C ALA A 177 10.54 -23.64 11.19
N GLY A 178 10.25 -24.35 10.10
CA GLY A 178 11.19 -24.61 8.99
C GLY A 178 11.07 -23.64 7.81
N PHE A 179 10.24 -22.61 7.91
CA PHE A 179 10.06 -21.64 6.82
C PHE A 179 11.17 -20.56 6.84
N PRO A 180 11.69 -20.14 5.67
CA PRO A 180 12.64 -19.04 5.54
C PRO A 180 12.25 -17.77 6.30
N ARG A 181 13.09 -17.39 7.25
CA ARG A 181 13.03 -16.13 8.01
C ARG A 181 13.82 -15.00 7.34
N SER A 182 13.55 -13.76 7.77
CA SER A 182 14.24 -12.55 7.28
C SER A 182 15.76 -12.61 7.45
N SER A 183 16.26 -13.33 8.47
CA SER A 183 17.70 -13.54 8.72
C SER A 183 18.42 -14.26 7.57
N HIS A 184 17.75 -15.17 6.85
CA HIS A 184 18.36 -15.91 5.74
C HIS A 184 18.64 -15.05 4.50
N PHE A 185 18.12 -13.83 4.46
CA PHE A 185 18.22 -12.91 3.32
C PHE A 185 19.06 -11.66 3.63
N GLN A 186 19.76 -11.63 4.77
CA GLN A 186 20.58 -10.48 5.19
C GLN A 186 21.88 -10.34 4.38
N ARG A 187 22.48 -11.47 3.95
CA ARG A 187 23.77 -11.47 3.23
C ARG A 187 23.65 -11.31 1.72
N GLY A 188 22.46 -10.94 1.25
CA GLY A 188 22.12 -10.89 -0.18
C GLY A 188 21.48 -12.19 -0.68
N TYR A 189 20.79 -12.06 -1.82
CA TYR A 189 20.02 -13.13 -2.45
C TYR A 189 19.72 -12.76 -3.91
N LYS A 190 19.18 -13.70 -4.67
CA LYS A 190 18.78 -13.52 -6.08
C LYS A 190 17.28 -13.70 -6.24
N THR A 191 16.69 -12.87 -7.09
CA THR A 191 15.27 -12.90 -7.43
C THR A 191 15.10 -13.16 -8.92
N TYR A 192 14.21 -14.07 -9.29
CA TYR A 192 13.88 -14.42 -10.67
C TYR A 192 12.38 -14.36 -10.88
N VAL A 193 11.96 -13.95 -12.07
CA VAL A 193 10.55 -13.87 -12.49
C VAL A 193 10.28 -14.92 -13.56
N GLU A 194 9.10 -15.52 -13.52
CA GLU A 194 8.70 -16.52 -14.52
C GLU A 194 9.75 -17.65 -14.66
N SER A 195 10.36 -18.03 -13.55
CA SER A 195 11.44 -19.03 -13.50
C SER A 195 10.89 -20.43 -13.75
N CYS A 196 11.65 -21.26 -14.46
CA CYS A 196 11.41 -22.70 -14.63
C CYS A 196 12.54 -23.43 -13.89
N PRO A 197 12.41 -23.71 -12.58
CA PRO A 197 13.53 -24.10 -11.73
C PRO A 197 14.18 -25.43 -12.10
N ASP A 198 13.47 -26.29 -12.84
CA ASP A 198 13.91 -27.58 -13.38
C ASP A 198 14.05 -27.58 -14.91
N GLY A 199 13.87 -26.43 -15.57
CA GLY A 199 13.85 -26.31 -17.02
C GLY A 199 12.53 -26.76 -17.67
N ASP A 200 11.54 -27.19 -16.89
CA ASP A 200 10.21 -27.55 -17.40
C ASP A 200 9.29 -26.33 -17.37
N MET A 201 8.86 -25.89 -18.56
CA MET A 201 7.95 -24.76 -18.74
C MET A 201 6.58 -24.97 -18.06
N THR A 202 6.22 -26.21 -17.73
CA THR A 202 4.99 -26.53 -17.01
C THR A 202 5.08 -26.26 -15.50
N ASN A 203 6.29 -26.15 -14.94
CA ASN A 203 6.58 -25.86 -13.54
C ASN A 203 7.04 -24.40 -13.32
N ARG A 204 6.59 -23.50 -14.20
CA ARG A 204 6.94 -22.08 -14.10
C ARG A 204 6.38 -21.46 -12.81
N VAL A 205 7.26 -20.95 -11.98
CA VAL A 205 6.91 -20.20 -10.76
C VAL A 205 6.89 -18.71 -11.08
N ASP A 206 5.93 -17.97 -10.52
CA ASP A 206 5.82 -16.53 -10.76
C ASP A 206 7.05 -15.77 -10.25
N ILE A 207 7.50 -16.05 -9.03
CA ILE A 207 8.74 -15.47 -8.46
C ILE A 207 9.52 -16.54 -7.69
N GLU A 208 10.83 -16.60 -7.94
CA GLU A 208 11.80 -17.42 -7.22
C GLU A 208 12.80 -16.52 -6.49
N ILE A 209 13.03 -16.78 -5.20
CA ILE A 209 14.01 -16.08 -4.38
C ILE A 209 14.95 -17.10 -3.75
N THR A 210 16.26 -16.90 -3.93
CA THR A 210 17.29 -17.85 -3.50
C THR A 210 18.43 -17.12 -2.79
N SER A 211 18.81 -17.63 -1.62
CA SER A 211 20.05 -17.28 -0.92
C SER A 211 20.88 -18.53 -0.65
N ASP A 212 22.03 -18.38 0.01
CA ASP A 212 22.87 -19.51 0.39
C ASP A 212 22.21 -20.42 1.45
N ASP A 213 21.23 -19.91 2.21
CA ASP A 213 20.61 -20.63 3.32
C ASP A 213 19.11 -20.88 3.14
N ALA A 214 18.48 -20.29 2.12
CA ALA A 214 17.04 -20.35 1.96
C ALA A 214 16.56 -20.28 0.50
N PHE A 215 15.39 -20.88 0.29
CA PHE A 215 14.73 -20.97 -0.99
C PHE A 215 13.23 -20.67 -0.81
N VAL A 216 12.73 -19.62 -1.46
CA VAL A 216 11.33 -19.20 -1.38
C VAL A 216 10.73 -19.06 -2.77
N PHE A 217 9.61 -19.73 -3.00
CA PHE A 217 8.75 -19.48 -4.15
C PHE A 217 7.58 -18.58 -3.76
N LEU A 218 7.19 -17.69 -4.67
CA LEU A 218 5.94 -16.95 -4.57
C LEU A 218 5.08 -17.33 -5.77
N GLU A 219 3.86 -17.79 -5.49
CA GLU A 219 2.84 -18.07 -6.50
C GLU A 219 1.70 -17.07 -6.30
N LEU A 220 1.36 -16.33 -7.36
CA LEU A 220 0.44 -15.19 -7.31
C LEU A 220 -0.86 -15.54 -8.04
N LYS A 221 -1.99 -15.17 -7.44
CA LYS A 221 -3.32 -15.28 -8.06
C LYS A 221 -4.14 -14.03 -7.79
N ILE A 222 -4.92 -13.65 -8.78
CA ILE A 222 -5.88 -12.54 -8.77
C ILE A 222 -7.25 -13.06 -9.23
N GLY A 223 -7.30 -13.83 -10.31
CA GLY A 223 -8.57 -14.25 -10.92
C GLY A 223 -8.64 -15.74 -11.25
N ALA A 224 -7.51 -16.34 -11.65
CA ALA A 224 -7.48 -17.75 -12.01
C ALA A 224 -7.40 -18.64 -10.76
N PRO A 225 -8.13 -19.77 -10.72
CA PRO A 225 -7.94 -20.76 -9.66
C PRO A 225 -6.56 -21.42 -9.79
N GLU A 226 -6.06 -21.93 -8.67
CA GLU A 226 -4.91 -22.83 -8.62
C GLU A 226 -5.14 -24.05 -9.51
N ARG A 227 -4.08 -24.58 -10.13
CA ARG A 227 -4.13 -25.91 -10.74
C ARG A 227 -3.97 -26.97 -9.65
N ALA A 228 -4.74 -28.05 -9.72
CA ALA A 228 -4.69 -29.11 -8.72
C ALA A 228 -3.24 -29.62 -8.47
N GLY A 229 -2.86 -29.65 -7.19
CA GLY A 229 -1.55 -30.10 -6.71
C GLY A 229 -0.36 -29.24 -7.16
N GLN A 230 -0.58 -28.00 -7.62
CA GLN A 230 0.49 -27.13 -8.09
C GLN A 230 1.45 -26.72 -6.96
N LEU A 231 0.90 -26.29 -5.81
CA LEU A 231 1.72 -25.83 -4.69
C LEU A 231 2.56 -26.96 -4.08
N ASP A 232 2.01 -28.18 -4.00
CA ASP A 232 2.71 -29.38 -3.56
C ASP A 232 3.92 -29.67 -4.48
N ARG A 233 3.72 -29.61 -5.81
CA ARG A 233 4.81 -29.77 -6.78
C ARG A 233 5.89 -28.71 -6.60
N TYR A 234 5.53 -27.45 -6.35
CA TYR A 234 6.49 -26.37 -6.15
C TYR A 234 7.28 -26.52 -4.86
N TYR A 235 6.64 -26.93 -3.77
CA TYR A 235 7.35 -27.23 -2.54
C TYR A 235 8.35 -28.38 -2.74
N GLN A 236 7.93 -29.47 -3.40
CA GLN A 236 8.82 -30.60 -3.70
C GLN A 236 9.97 -30.20 -4.62
N LEU A 237 9.72 -29.31 -5.59
CA LEU A 237 10.75 -28.75 -6.46
C LEU A 237 11.76 -27.92 -5.68
N ALA A 238 11.29 -27.01 -4.82
CA ALA A 238 12.16 -26.20 -3.96
C ALA A 238 12.98 -27.10 -3.02
N LYS A 239 12.36 -28.11 -2.40
CA LYS A 239 13.04 -29.07 -1.52
C LYS A 239 14.15 -29.84 -2.23
N ARG A 240 13.95 -30.25 -3.48
CA ARG A 240 14.99 -30.93 -4.28
C ARG A 240 16.18 -30.02 -4.59
N ARG A 241 15.95 -28.72 -4.80
CA ARG A 241 17.03 -27.75 -5.10
C ARG A 241 17.74 -27.23 -3.85
N ALA A 242 17.03 -27.18 -2.73
CA ALA A 242 17.48 -26.53 -1.50
C ALA A 242 18.71 -27.18 -0.84
N ASN A 243 19.09 -28.41 -1.15
CA ASN A 243 20.30 -29.07 -0.59
C ASN A 243 20.51 -28.85 0.94
N GLY A 244 19.43 -28.90 1.73
CA GLY A 244 19.44 -28.67 3.19
C GLY A 244 19.09 -27.25 3.65
N GLN A 245 18.90 -26.30 2.74
CA GLN A 245 18.42 -24.93 3.00
C GLN A 245 16.96 -24.92 3.51
N ALA A 246 16.58 -23.83 4.16
CA ALA A 246 15.18 -23.59 4.53
C ALA A 246 14.32 -23.39 3.27
N VAL A 247 13.11 -23.97 3.24
CA VAL A 247 12.22 -23.94 2.07
C VAL A 247 10.83 -23.44 2.43
N GLY A 248 10.29 -22.56 1.58
CA GLY A 248 8.94 -22.06 1.73
C GLY A 248 8.27 -21.70 0.41
N VAL A 249 6.95 -21.79 0.39
CA VAL A 249 6.10 -21.26 -0.68
C VAL A 249 5.15 -20.21 -0.09
N LEU A 250 5.19 -18.98 -0.57
CA LEU A 250 4.18 -17.97 -0.29
C LEU A 250 3.11 -18.03 -1.39
N TYR A 251 1.87 -18.27 -0.99
CA TYR A 251 0.75 -18.28 -1.91
C TYR A 251 -0.10 -17.02 -1.73
N ILE A 252 -0.07 -16.14 -2.73
CA ILE A 252 -0.66 -14.81 -2.68
C ILE A 252 -1.98 -14.80 -3.43
N THR A 253 -3.08 -14.51 -2.74
CA THR A 253 -4.43 -14.46 -3.32
C THR A 253 -5.17 -13.21 -2.85
N PRO A 254 -6.31 -12.81 -3.45
CA PRO A 254 -7.09 -11.67 -2.93
C PRO A 254 -7.55 -11.88 -1.47
N GLY A 255 -7.97 -13.10 -1.13
CA GLY A 255 -8.53 -13.42 0.19
C GLY A 255 -7.54 -14.00 1.21
N GLY A 256 -6.28 -14.22 0.83
CA GLY A 256 -5.31 -14.93 1.67
C GLY A 256 -5.72 -16.35 2.01
N LYS A 257 -6.46 -17.00 1.09
CA LYS A 257 -6.98 -18.35 1.25
C LYS A 257 -6.89 -19.10 -0.06
N ARG A 258 -6.44 -20.35 0.00
CA ARG A 258 -6.55 -21.29 -1.12
C ARG A 258 -7.97 -21.84 -1.27
N ARG A 259 -8.26 -22.36 -2.46
CA ARG A 259 -9.55 -23.02 -2.77
C ARG A 259 -9.52 -24.52 -2.45
N GLU A 260 -8.40 -25.18 -2.68
CA GLU A 260 -8.26 -26.62 -2.46
C GLU A 260 -7.46 -26.92 -1.18
N PRO A 261 -7.81 -27.93 -0.39
CA PRO A 261 -7.01 -28.32 0.77
C PRO A 261 -5.71 -29.06 0.36
N VAL A 262 -4.55 -28.50 0.70
CA VAL A 262 -3.24 -29.17 0.66
C VAL A 262 -3.24 -30.42 1.55
N ARG A 263 -2.59 -31.49 1.06
CA ARG A 263 -2.39 -32.78 1.75
C ARG A 263 -1.51 -32.59 3.00
N SER A 264 -1.78 -33.38 4.03
CA SER A 264 -1.53 -33.02 5.45
C SER A 264 -0.08 -32.70 5.85
N GLU A 265 0.93 -33.31 5.21
CA GLU A 265 2.33 -33.21 5.65
C GLU A 265 3.07 -31.99 5.07
N GLU A 266 2.60 -31.46 3.94
CA GLU A 266 3.28 -30.38 3.20
C GLU A 266 2.71 -28.98 3.52
N ARG A 267 1.57 -28.93 4.24
CA ARG A 267 0.96 -27.69 4.76
C ARG A 267 1.93 -26.84 5.57
N ALA A 268 2.91 -27.46 6.22
CA ALA A 268 3.85 -26.78 7.08
C ALA A 268 4.87 -25.91 6.33
N HIS A 269 4.85 -25.85 5.00
CA HIS A 269 5.80 -25.02 4.23
C HIS A 269 5.13 -24.12 3.19
N ILE A 270 3.80 -24.16 3.10
CA ILE A 270 3.01 -23.29 2.24
C ILE A 270 2.27 -22.29 3.13
N VAL A 271 2.58 -21.01 2.97
CA VAL A 271 1.97 -19.93 3.75
C VAL A 271 1.07 -19.11 2.84
N GLU A 272 -0.21 -19.09 3.18
CA GLU A 272 -1.24 -18.34 2.45
C GLU A 272 -1.29 -16.90 2.95
N ILE A 273 -1.14 -15.94 2.03
CA ILE A 273 -1.21 -14.51 2.33
C ILE A 273 -2.09 -13.79 1.32
N SER A 274 -2.63 -12.65 1.74
CA SER A 274 -3.44 -11.81 0.87
C SER A 274 -2.61 -10.77 0.12
N TRP A 275 -3.11 -10.23 -0.99
CA TRP A 275 -2.56 -9.01 -1.58
C TRP A 275 -2.54 -7.83 -0.59
N ALA A 276 -3.50 -7.79 0.35
CA ALA A 276 -3.52 -6.81 1.43
C ALA A 276 -2.36 -6.99 2.44
N ASP A 277 -1.93 -8.23 2.71
CA ASP A 277 -0.74 -8.50 3.52
C ASP A 277 0.52 -7.95 2.85
N VAL A 278 0.67 -8.19 1.54
CA VAL A 278 1.78 -7.63 0.75
C VAL A 278 1.73 -6.10 0.78
N ALA A 279 0.57 -5.50 0.52
CA ALA A 279 0.39 -4.05 0.58
C ALA A 279 0.76 -3.46 1.95
N LYS A 280 0.43 -4.16 3.04
CA LYS A 280 0.81 -3.75 4.40
C LYS A 280 2.33 -3.80 4.60
N ALA A 281 3.00 -4.84 4.10
CA ALA A 281 4.45 -4.94 4.15
C ALA A 281 5.13 -3.81 3.35
N LEU A 282 4.69 -3.54 2.12
CA LEU A 282 5.22 -2.44 1.30
C LEU A 282 5.05 -1.07 1.97
N ARG A 283 3.89 -0.81 2.57
CA ARG A 283 3.65 0.42 3.34
C ARG A 283 4.57 0.51 4.55
N ARG A 284 4.81 -0.61 5.24
CA ARG A 284 5.76 -0.65 6.37
C ARG A 284 7.19 -0.35 5.90
N SER A 285 7.63 -0.93 4.78
CA SER A 285 8.94 -0.59 4.19
C SER A 285 9.03 0.88 3.80
N ALA A 286 7.96 1.47 3.28
CA ALA A 286 7.92 2.88 2.94
C ALA A 286 8.08 3.80 4.17
N THR A 287 7.69 3.36 5.37
CA THR A 287 7.77 4.20 6.59
C THR A 287 9.19 4.46 7.08
N VAL A 288 10.15 3.57 6.76
CA VAL A 288 11.55 3.74 7.16
C VAL A 288 12.35 4.62 6.18
N LEU A 289 11.77 4.96 5.04
CA LEU A 289 12.40 5.81 4.04
C LEU A 289 12.10 7.28 4.30
N LEU A 290 13.03 8.14 3.88
CA LEU A 290 12.76 9.57 3.82
C LEU A 290 11.50 9.83 3.00
N VAL A 291 10.80 10.86 3.42
CA VAL A 291 9.48 11.18 2.92
C VAL A 291 9.48 11.48 1.41
N ASP A 292 10.48 12.22 0.97
CA ASP A 292 10.74 12.63 -0.41
C ASP A 292 11.52 11.58 -1.21
N HIS A 293 11.82 10.42 -0.60
CA HIS A 293 12.51 9.34 -1.28
C HIS A 293 11.62 8.76 -2.40
N PRO A 294 12.04 8.75 -3.68
CA PRO A 294 11.18 8.33 -4.79
C PRO A 294 10.58 6.91 -4.61
N VAL A 295 11.37 5.97 -4.09
CA VAL A 295 10.91 4.60 -3.84
C VAL A 295 9.79 4.52 -2.80
N ARG A 296 9.75 5.45 -1.83
CA ARG A 296 8.65 5.54 -0.88
C ARG A 296 7.32 5.80 -1.60
N HIS A 297 7.33 6.66 -2.62
CA HIS A 297 6.14 6.91 -3.44
C HIS A 297 5.76 5.68 -4.25
N TYR A 298 6.72 5.03 -4.90
CA TYR A 298 6.47 3.82 -5.69
C TYR A 298 5.91 2.66 -4.86
N LEU A 299 6.46 2.41 -3.67
CA LEU A 299 5.96 1.42 -2.72
C LEU A 299 4.51 1.71 -2.32
N ASN A 300 4.20 2.97 -1.97
CA ASN A 300 2.85 3.36 -1.57
C ASN A 300 1.84 3.30 -2.72
N GLN A 301 2.25 3.68 -3.93
CA GLN A 301 1.43 3.58 -5.14
C GLN A 301 1.14 2.10 -5.47
N PHE A 302 2.15 1.24 -5.42
CA PHE A 302 1.98 -0.18 -5.71
C PHE A 302 1.14 -0.86 -4.62
N ALA A 303 1.40 -0.57 -3.35
CA ALA A 303 0.58 -1.03 -2.23
C ALA A 303 -0.89 -0.61 -2.39
N THR A 304 -1.15 0.60 -2.86
CA THR A 304 -2.52 1.09 -3.11
C THR A 304 -3.17 0.32 -4.26
N HIS A 305 -2.42 0.06 -5.34
CA HIS A 305 -2.89 -0.72 -6.47
C HIS A 305 -3.25 -2.15 -6.07
N ILE A 306 -2.34 -2.89 -5.45
CA ILE A 306 -2.54 -4.31 -5.13
C ILE A 306 -3.55 -4.54 -4.00
N ASN A 307 -3.73 -3.56 -3.10
CA ASN A 307 -4.76 -3.64 -2.05
C ASN A 307 -6.19 -3.57 -2.60
N ALA A 308 -6.37 -3.19 -3.87
CA ALA A 308 -7.65 -3.16 -4.55
C ALA A 308 -7.92 -4.43 -5.40
N LEU A 309 -7.00 -5.41 -5.41
CA LEU A 309 -7.09 -6.64 -6.21
C LEU A 309 -7.94 -7.74 -5.59
#